data_AF-A0A2T9WL76-F1
#
_entry.id   AF-A0A2T9WL76-F1
#
_cell.length_a   1.000
_cell.length_b   1.000
_cell.length_c   1.000
_cell.angle_alpha   90.00
_cell.angle_beta   90.00
_cell.angle_gamma   90.00
#
_symmetry.space_group_name_H-M   'P 1'
#
loop_
_entity.id
_entity.type
_entity.pdbx_description
1 polymer ?
#
loop_
_entity_poly.entity_id
_entity_poly.type
_entity_poly.pdbx_seq_one_letter_code
_entity_poly.pdbx_strand_id
1 'polypeptide(L)'
;MNDQQPVNSFENISDLMEKINRLSEEETKKRLNDHIKKLEDLLKWMTKEVKEKTYLSEIRKNLTEIDMGCHKHSDGLMLCGYDITTSFYNEDKYKLAECRSNTISYKIKCTDYIGKSFELYDPPQDSPQNPRGFSFREGIKDSIRSIHNTLHPAVPMHMGNQYIHMRATVSTDPYKQRIENPVIIIDDNIFIYYNGRSTITMFCNLY
;
A
#
# COMPACT_ATOMS: atom_id res chain seq x y z
N MET A 1 32.12 53.71 12.30
CA MET A 1 30.77 53.71 12.89
C MET A 1 29.99 52.59 12.23
N ASN A 2 29.59 51.61 13.06
CA ASN A 2 28.60 50.55 12.87
C ASN A 2 28.58 49.72 11.58
N ASP A 3 29.41 48.67 11.59
CA ASP A 3 29.06 47.37 11.00
C ASP A 3 28.29 46.55 12.04
N GLN A 4 26.96 46.59 12.00
CA GLN A 4 25.99 45.72 12.70
C GLN A 4 24.63 46.11 12.12
N GLN A 5 23.81 45.26 11.48
CA GLN A 5 23.47 43.86 11.75
C GLN A 5 22.92 43.17 10.48
N PRO A 6 23.32 41.91 10.19
CA PRO A 6 22.48 40.96 9.44
C PRO A 6 21.84 39.89 10.34
N VAL A 7 22.09 39.89 11.65
CA VAL A 7 21.77 38.74 12.52
C VAL A 7 20.26 38.52 12.69
N ASN A 8 19.44 39.57 12.74
CA ASN A 8 17.98 39.44 12.92
C ASN A 8 17.22 38.94 11.67
N SER A 9 17.81 38.97 10.47
CA SER A 9 17.13 38.47 9.25
C SER A 9 17.32 36.98 9.02
N PHE A 10 18.42 36.39 9.52
CA PHE A 10 18.70 34.96 9.37
C PHE A 10 17.90 34.09 10.34
N GLU A 11 17.68 34.55 11.58
CA GLU A 11 16.81 33.87 12.56
C GLU A 11 15.38 33.71 12.01
N ASN A 12 14.83 34.77 11.41
CA ASN A 12 13.51 34.73 10.78
C ASN A 12 13.40 33.78 9.57
N ILE A 13 14.48 33.58 8.80
CA ILE A 13 14.49 32.66 7.65
C ILE A 13 14.58 31.21 8.14
N SER A 14 15.42 30.93 9.14
CA SER A 14 15.55 29.60 9.73
C SER A 14 14.22 29.12 10.33
N ASP A 15 13.58 29.98 11.13
CA ASP A 15 12.28 29.67 11.75
C ASP A 15 11.18 29.43 10.70
N LEU A 16 11.20 30.21 9.62
CA LEU A 16 10.27 30.03 8.50
C LEU A 16 10.51 28.70 7.79
N MET A 17 11.77 28.33 7.54
CA MET A 17 12.12 27.04 6.93
C MET A 17 11.69 25.88 7.82
N GLU A 18 11.92 25.96 9.14
CA GLU A 18 11.47 24.92 10.08
C GLU A 18 9.94 24.78 10.05
N LYS A 19 9.21 25.89 10.04
CA LYS A 19 7.74 25.87 9.95
C LYS A 19 7.25 25.25 8.65
N ILE A 20 7.87 25.59 7.52
CA ILE A 20 7.53 25.01 6.21
C ILE A 20 7.79 23.50 6.21
N ASN A 21 8.94 23.07 6.74
CA ASN A 21 9.29 21.65 6.83
C ASN A 21 8.27 20.88 7.68
N ARG A 22 7.90 21.41 8.86
CA ARG A 22 6.87 20.80 9.72
C ARG A 22 5.52 20.67 9.01
N LEU A 23 5.04 21.72 8.35
CA LEU A 23 3.78 21.69 7.60
C LEU A 23 3.83 20.67 6.44
N SER A 24 4.97 20.60 5.75
CA SER A 24 5.19 19.61 4.69
C SER A 24 5.15 18.18 5.24
N GLU A 25 5.78 17.93 6.38
CA GLU A 25 5.76 16.61 7.04
C GLU A 25 4.35 16.20 7.48
N GLU A 26 3.58 17.13 8.07
CA GLU A 26 2.20 16.87 8.50
C GLU A 26 1.30 16.51 7.32
N GLU A 27 1.39 17.26 6.22
CA GLU A 27 0.61 16.99 5.01
C GLU A 27 1.01 15.65 4.37
N THR A 28 2.31 15.33 4.32
CA THR A 28 2.80 14.02 3.87
C THR A 28 2.23 12.89 4.72
N LYS A 29 2.30 12.99 6.06
CA LYS A 29 1.74 11.98 6.99
C LYS A 29 0.24 11.82 6.80
N LYS A 30 -0.48 12.91 6.57
CA LYS A 30 -1.93 12.88 6.29
C LYS A 30 -2.25 12.14 5.00
N ARG A 31 -1.57 12.46 3.90
CA ARG A 31 -1.74 11.76 2.60
C ARG A 31 -1.42 10.28 2.71
N LEU A 32 -0.31 9.93 3.36
CA LEU A 32 0.07 8.54 3.62
C LEU A 32 -1.04 7.80 4.37
N ASN A 33 -1.58 8.40 5.43
CA ASN A 33 -2.70 7.82 6.19
C ASN A 33 -3.93 7.56 5.33
N ASP A 34 -4.29 8.48 4.43
CA ASP A 34 -5.44 8.31 3.53
C ASP A 34 -5.21 7.16 2.54
N HIS A 35 -4.01 7.07 1.94
CA HIS A 35 -3.66 5.98 1.02
C HIS A 35 -3.62 4.61 1.70
N ILE A 36 -3.11 4.57 2.93
CA ILE A 36 -3.04 3.37 3.77
C ILE A 36 -4.43 2.91 4.19
N LYS A 37 -5.30 3.84 4.60
CA LYS A 37 -6.68 3.51 4.96
C LYS A 37 -7.42 2.87 3.79
N LYS A 38 -7.25 3.38 2.56
CA LYS A 38 -7.81 2.77 1.35
C LYS A 38 -7.31 1.33 1.15
N LEU A 39 -6.02 1.09 1.37
CA LEU A 39 -5.43 -0.25 1.30
C LEU A 39 -6.01 -1.19 2.37
N GLU A 40 -6.12 -0.71 3.61
CA GLU A 40 -6.73 -1.46 4.73
C GLU A 40 -8.19 -1.84 4.41
N ASP A 41 -8.97 -0.90 3.88
CA ASP A 41 -10.38 -1.13 3.54
C ASP A 41 -10.54 -2.17 2.43
N LEU A 42 -9.67 -2.14 1.41
CA LEU A 42 -9.62 -3.16 0.37
C LEU A 42 -9.33 -4.55 0.97
N LEU A 43 -8.28 -4.69 1.79
CA LEU A 43 -7.90 -5.96 2.39
C LEU A 43 -8.94 -6.50 3.39
N LYS A 44 -9.59 -5.60 4.12
CA LYS A 44 -10.73 -5.93 4.98
C LYS A 44 -11.89 -6.48 4.17
N TRP A 45 -12.19 -5.85 3.04
CA TRP A 45 -13.25 -6.32 2.15
C TRP A 45 -12.91 -7.70 1.56
N MET A 46 -11.67 -7.92 1.11
CA MET A 46 -11.20 -9.25 0.67
C MET A 46 -11.40 -10.33 1.73
N THR A 47 -11.05 -10.01 2.99
CA THR A 47 -11.24 -10.91 4.13
C THR A 47 -12.70 -11.30 4.31
N LYS A 48 -13.61 -10.33 4.18
CA LYS A 48 -15.06 -10.57 4.27
C LYS A 48 -15.54 -11.54 3.18
N GLU A 49 -15.13 -11.31 1.93
CA GLU A 49 -15.53 -12.15 0.78
C GLU A 49 -15.00 -13.59 0.92
N VAL A 50 -13.77 -13.76 1.41
CA VAL A 50 -13.22 -15.09 1.70
C VAL A 50 -14.05 -15.79 2.79
N LYS A 51 -14.38 -15.10 3.88
CA LYS A 51 -15.23 -15.66 4.95
C LYS A 51 -16.59 -16.10 4.41
N GLU A 52 -17.21 -15.31 3.53
CA GLU A 52 -18.53 -15.62 2.95
C GLU A 52 -18.48 -16.82 2.01
N LYS A 53 -17.43 -16.96 1.17
CA LYS A 53 -17.32 -18.08 0.22
C LYS A 53 -16.87 -19.40 0.85
N THR A 54 -16.11 -19.35 1.94
CA THR A 54 -15.49 -20.54 2.56
C THR A 54 -16.11 -20.93 3.90
N TYR A 55 -16.95 -20.07 4.48
CA TYR A 55 -17.47 -20.19 5.85
C TYR A 55 -16.37 -20.24 6.94
N LEU A 56 -15.14 -19.82 6.63
CA LEU A 56 -13.99 -19.75 7.56
C LEU A 56 -14.11 -18.56 8.52
N SER A 57 -15.07 -18.62 9.43
CA SER A 57 -15.34 -17.55 10.40
C SER A 57 -14.14 -17.22 11.30
N GLU A 58 -13.28 -18.21 11.52
CA GLU A 58 -12.05 -18.16 12.35
C GLU A 58 -10.90 -17.32 11.79
N ILE A 59 -10.99 -16.79 10.56
CA ILE A 59 -9.95 -15.87 10.05
C ILE A 59 -9.82 -14.67 11.00
N ARG A 60 -8.65 -14.54 11.61
CA ARG A 60 -8.28 -13.46 12.54
C ARG A 60 -7.38 -12.44 11.89
N LYS A 61 -6.42 -12.90 11.09
CA LYS A 61 -5.33 -12.09 10.55
C LYS A 61 -5.17 -12.35 9.06
N ASN A 62 -4.68 -11.35 8.34
CA ASN A 62 -4.18 -11.55 7.00
C ASN A 62 -2.76 -10.99 6.86
N LEU A 63 -2.01 -11.58 5.93
CA LEU A 63 -0.72 -11.11 5.47
C LEU A 63 -0.79 -11.02 3.95
N THR A 64 -0.64 -9.83 3.41
CA THR A 64 -0.62 -9.57 1.98
C THR A 64 0.80 -9.18 1.57
N GLU A 65 1.37 -9.93 0.63
CA GLU A 65 2.58 -9.58 -0.07
C GLU A 65 2.22 -9.03 -1.46
N ILE A 66 2.80 -7.89 -1.80
CA ILE A 66 2.60 -7.19 -3.07
C ILE A 66 3.98 -6.98 -3.65
N ASP A 67 4.23 -7.57 -4.81
CA ASP A 67 5.41 -7.32 -5.61
C ASP A 67 4.95 -6.54 -6.85
N MET A 68 5.49 -5.34 -7.05
CA MET A 68 5.05 -4.43 -8.10
C MET A 68 6.25 -3.85 -8.84
N GLY A 69 6.11 -3.80 -10.16
CA GLY A 69 7.13 -3.35 -11.06
C GLY A 69 6.63 -2.32 -12.04
N CYS A 70 7.20 -1.12 -12.02
CA CYS A 70 6.78 -0.02 -12.86
C CYS A 70 7.92 0.46 -13.78
N HIS A 71 7.63 0.65 -15.06
CA HIS A 71 8.54 1.31 -16.00
C HIS A 71 7.79 2.36 -16.82
N LYS A 72 8.54 3.31 -17.37
CA LYS A 72 8.02 4.33 -18.26
C LYS A 72 8.03 3.77 -19.68
N HIS A 73 6.87 3.81 -20.32
CA HIS A 73 6.72 3.48 -21.72
C HIS A 73 7.11 4.68 -22.61
N SER A 74 7.32 4.48 -23.90
CA SER A 74 7.84 5.50 -24.83
C SER A 74 6.94 6.73 -24.99
N ASP A 75 5.64 6.60 -24.71
CA ASP A 75 4.64 7.68 -24.68
C ASP A 75 4.62 8.44 -23.35
N GLY A 76 5.48 8.05 -22.40
CA GLY A 76 5.57 8.62 -21.07
C GLY A 76 4.60 8.03 -20.05
N LEU A 77 3.76 7.07 -20.43
CA LEU A 77 2.86 6.38 -19.50
C LEU A 77 3.64 5.43 -18.59
N MET A 78 3.27 5.41 -17.31
CA MET A 78 3.82 4.46 -16.35
C MET A 78 3.04 3.15 -16.44
N LEU A 79 3.69 2.08 -16.87
CA LEU A 79 3.13 0.73 -16.90
C LEU A 79 3.63 -0.04 -15.69
N CYS A 80 2.69 -0.55 -14.88
CA CYS A 80 2.99 -1.32 -13.69
C CYS A 80 2.42 -2.73 -13.80
N GLY A 81 3.30 -3.74 -13.68
CA GLY A 81 2.94 -5.11 -13.39
C GLY A 81 2.96 -5.36 -11.89
N TYR A 82 2.24 -6.38 -11.43
CA TYR A 82 2.13 -6.78 -10.04
C TYR A 82 1.80 -8.27 -9.87
N ASP A 83 2.26 -8.80 -8.75
CA ASP A 83 1.86 -10.06 -8.14
C ASP A 83 1.42 -9.80 -6.70
N ILE A 84 0.23 -10.26 -6.33
CA ILE A 84 -0.37 -10.07 -5.01
C ILE A 84 -0.72 -11.44 -4.42
N THR A 85 -0.21 -11.73 -3.24
CA THR A 85 -0.53 -12.93 -2.47
C THR A 85 -1.06 -12.54 -1.10
N THR A 86 -2.28 -12.94 -0.78
CA THR A 86 -2.88 -12.75 0.54
C THR A 86 -3.06 -14.08 1.24
N SER A 87 -2.41 -14.27 2.37
CA SER A 87 -2.62 -15.42 3.26
C SER A 87 -3.50 -15.04 4.44
N PHE A 88 -4.45 -15.91 4.78
CA PHE A 88 -5.39 -15.73 5.90
C PHE A 88 -5.06 -16.72 7.01
N TYR A 89 -5.09 -16.25 8.26
CA TYR A 89 -4.69 -17.02 9.43
C TYR A 89 -5.72 -16.96 10.54
N ASN A 90 -5.82 -18.02 11.34
CA ASN A 90 -6.56 -18.01 12.60
C ASN A 90 -5.74 -17.37 13.74
N GLU A 91 -6.26 -17.45 14.96
CA GLU A 91 -5.64 -16.86 16.15
C GLU A 91 -4.27 -17.48 16.47
N ASP A 92 -4.19 -18.81 16.31
CA ASP A 92 -3.01 -19.66 16.52
C ASP A 92 -2.00 -19.61 15.37
N LYS A 93 -2.21 -18.71 14.40
CA LYS A 93 -1.36 -18.52 13.21
C LYS A 93 -1.35 -19.70 12.24
N TYR A 94 -2.34 -20.60 12.30
CA TYR A 94 -2.53 -21.58 11.23
C TYR A 94 -3.10 -20.90 9.99
N LYS A 95 -2.49 -21.20 8.84
CA LYS A 95 -2.93 -20.70 7.54
C LYS A 95 -4.20 -21.42 7.12
N LEU A 96 -5.25 -20.64 6.88
CA LEU A 96 -6.59 -21.13 6.54
C LEU A 96 -6.89 -21.05 5.05
N ALA A 97 -6.34 -20.04 4.38
CA ALA A 97 -6.49 -19.84 2.95
C ALA A 97 -5.37 -18.98 2.39
N GLU A 98 -5.17 -19.06 1.08
CA GLU A 98 -4.32 -18.18 0.30
C GLU A 98 -5.05 -17.75 -0.96
N CYS A 99 -4.97 -16.48 -1.28
CA CYS A 99 -5.45 -15.93 -2.54
C CYS A 99 -4.29 -15.32 -3.31
N ARG A 100 -4.23 -15.59 -4.61
CA ARG A 100 -3.23 -15.07 -5.53
C ARG A 100 -3.88 -14.30 -6.64
N SER A 101 -3.22 -13.22 -7.03
CA SER A 101 -3.58 -12.42 -8.17
C SER A 101 -2.34 -11.87 -8.86
N ASN A 102 -2.41 -11.69 -10.17
CA ASN A 102 -1.34 -11.11 -10.96
C ASN A 102 -1.89 -10.23 -12.08
N THR A 103 -0.99 -9.58 -12.81
CA THR A 103 -1.35 -8.67 -13.91
C THR A 103 -2.02 -9.38 -15.08
N ILE A 104 -1.66 -10.65 -15.33
CA ILE A 104 -2.08 -11.39 -16.52
C ILE A 104 -3.50 -11.97 -16.36
N SER A 105 -3.80 -12.52 -15.18
CA SER A 105 -5.08 -13.16 -14.90
C SER A 105 -6.05 -12.16 -14.33
N TYR A 106 -7.24 -12.03 -14.94
CA TYR A 106 -8.30 -11.19 -14.39
C TYR A 106 -8.92 -11.73 -13.08
N LYS A 107 -8.54 -12.94 -12.68
CA LYS A 107 -9.14 -13.71 -11.60
C LYS A 107 -8.28 -13.62 -10.35
N ILE A 108 -8.92 -13.55 -9.20
CA ILE A 108 -8.28 -13.80 -7.91
C ILE A 108 -8.59 -15.24 -7.53
N LYS A 109 -7.57 -16.09 -7.61
CA LYS A 109 -7.71 -17.52 -7.30
C LYS A 109 -7.33 -17.72 -5.85
N CYS A 110 -8.21 -18.35 -5.10
CA CYS A 110 -7.99 -18.70 -3.72
C CYS A 110 -7.95 -20.22 -3.56
N THR A 111 -7.18 -20.69 -2.59
CA THR A 111 -7.13 -22.08 -2.16
C THR A 111 -7.22 -22.11 -0.64
N ASP A 112 -8.15 -22.87 -0.10
CA ASP A 112 -8.27 -23.08 1.34
C ASP A 112 -7.24 -24.12 1.85
N TYR A 113 -7.18 -24.33 3.16
CA TYR A 113 -6.22 -25.24 3.78
C TYR A 113 -6.44 -26.73 3.43
N ILE A 114 -7.64 -27.10 2.94
CA ILE A 114 -7.94 -28.45 2.45
C ILE A 114 -7.58 -28.62 0.96
N GLY A 115 -7.05 -27.58 0.32
CA GLY A 115 -6.61 -27.60 -1.08
C GLY A 115 -7.73 -27.34 -2.09
N LYS A 116 -8.93 -26.95 -1.65
CA LYS A 116 -10.04 -26.61 -2.54
C LYS A 116 -9.83 -25.21 -3.11
N SER A 117 -9.76 -25.13 -4.43
CA SER A 117 -9.64 -23.85 -5.13
C SER A 117 -11.00 -23.23 -5.44
N PHE A 118 -11.07 -21.90 -5.38
CA PHE A 118 -12.24 -21.10 -5.75
C PHE A 118 -11.81 -19.73 -6.29
N GLU A 119 -12.71 -19.08 -7.03
CA GLU A 119 -12.51 -17.70 -7.48
C GLU A 119 -13.20 -16.75 -6.51
N LEU A 120 -12.47 -15.73 -6.04
CA LEU A 120 -12.99 -14.80 -5.04
C LEU A 120 -14.10 -13.91 -5.60
N TYR A 121 -14.04 -13.61 -6.89
CA TYR A 121 -15.04 -12.81 -7.58
C TYR A 121 -15.51 -13.58 -8.80
N ASP A 122 -16.81 -13.88 -8.84
CA ASP A 122 -17.42 -14.39 -10.05
C ASP A 122 -17.44 -13.25 -11.09
N PRO A 123 -17.15 -13.52 -12.37
CA PRO A 123 -17.38 -12.53 -13.41
C PRO A 123 -18.87 -12.14 -13.37
N PRO A 124 -19.23 -10.84 -13.30
CA PRO A 124 -20.64 -10.45 -13.23
C PRO A 124 -21.37 -10.93 -14.48
N GLN A 125 -22.53 -11.58 -14.32
CA GLN A 125 -23.38 -12.00 -15.45
C GLN A 125 -23.85 -10.80 -16.30
N ASP A 126 -24.03 -9.64 -15.67
CA ASP A 126 -24.64 -8.45 -16.30
C ASP A 126 -23.64 -7.32 -16.63
N SER A 127 -22.36 -7.45 -16.25
CA SER A 127 -21.34 -6.44 -16.57
C SER A 127 -19.96 -7.09 -16.76
N PRO A 128 -19.69 -7.65 -17.96
CA PRO A 128 -18.41 -8.25 -18.30
C PRO A 128 -17.23 -7.27 -18.28
N GLN A 129 -17.52 -5.97 -18.28
CA GLN A 129 -16.53 -4.90 -18.49
C GLN A 129 -15.90 -4.38 -17.20
N ASN A 130 -16.42 -4.73 -16.01
CA ASN A 130 -15.82 -4.26 -14.74
C ASN A 130 -16.01 -5.28 -13.59
N PRO A 131 -15.32 -6.44 -13.65
CA PRO A 131 -15.42 -7.44 -12.59
C PRO A 131 -14.87 -6.85 -11.29
N ARG A 132 -15.57 -7.04 -10.16
CA ARG A 132 -15.14 -6.51 -8.85
C ARG A 132 -13.68 -6.88 -8.50
N GLY A 133 -13.20 -8.01 -9.00
CA GLY A 133 -11.80 -8.40 -8.90
C GLY A 133 -10.81 -7.50 -9.63
N PHE A 134 -11.19 -6.89 -10.75
CA PHE A 134 -10.38 -5.85 -11.41
C PHE A 134 -10.28 -4.61 -10.51
N SER A 135 -11.41 -4.05 -10.07
CA SER A 135 -11.41 -2.86 -9.20
C SER A 135 -10.61 -3.06 -7.91
N PHE A 136 -10.67 -4.25 -7.32
CA PHE A 136 -9.87 -4.59 -6.14
C PHE A 136 -8.36 -4.51 -6.40
N ARG A 137 -7.90 -5.17 -7.47
CA ARG A 137 -6.47 -5.26 -7.79
C ARG A 137 -5.89 -3.93 -8.20
N GLU A 138 -6.64 -3.20 -9.03
CA GLU A 138 -6.29 -1.84 -9.42
C GLU A 138 -6.27 -0.92 -8.20
N GLY A 139 -7.23 -1.08 -7.28
CA GLY A 139 -7.23 -0.36 -6.00
C GLY A 139 -5.98 -0.62 -5.15
N ILE A 140 -5.52 -1.87 -5.03
CA ILE A 140 -4.28 -2.19 -4.32
C ILE A 140 -3.08 -1.55 -5.03
N LYS A 141 -2.98 -1.73 -6.34
CA LYS A 141 -1.91 -1.17 -7.18
C LYS A 141 -1.83 0.35 -7.01
N ASP A 142 -2.97 1.02 -7.10
CA ASP A 142 -3.07 2.48 -6.95
C ASP A 142 -2.71 2.92 -5.54
N SER A 143 -3.14 2.20 -4.49
CA SER A 143 -2.73 2.49 -3.11
C SER A 143 -1.22 2.42 -2.93
N ILE A 144 -0.55 1.35 -3.40
CA ILE A 144 0.91 1.24 -3.29
C ILE A 144 1.61 2.33 -4.09
N ARG A 145 1.15 2.58 -5.32
CA ARG A 145 1.70 3.65 -6.17
C ARG A 145 1.52 5.03 -5.54
N SER A 146 0.37 5.30 -4.92
CA SER A 146 0.13 6.57 -4.23
C SER A 146 1.01 6.75 -2.99
N ILE A 147 1.26 5.68 -2.23
CA ILE A 147 2.22 5.70 -1.11
C ILE A 147 3.60 6.06 -1.67
N HIS A 148 4.08 5.33 -2.69
CA HIS A 148 5.36 5.61 -3.34
C HIS A 148 5.46 7.06 -3.83
N ASN A 149 4.48 7.56 -4.58
CA ASN A 149 4.49 8.92 -5.11
C ASN A 149 4.43 10.00 -4.02
N THR A 150 3.89 9.68 -2.85
CA THR A 150 3.90 10.59 -1.70
C THR A 150 5.30 10.64 -1.06
N LEU A 151 5.99 9.51 -1.00
CA LEU A 151 7.35 9.42 -0.45
C LEU A 151 8.42 9.96 -1.42
N HIS A 152 8.24 9.72 -2.72
CA HIS A 152 9.22 10.02 -3.77
C HIS A 152 8.57 10.77 -4.94
N PRO A 153 8.05 12.00 -4.72
CA PRO A 153 7.29 12.73 -5.74
C PRO A 153 8.10 13.08 -7.00
N ALA A 154 9.43 13.15 -6.89
CA ALA A 154 10.32 13.47 -8.00
C ALA A 154 10.65 12.26 -8.90
N VAL A 155 10.58 11.02 -8.37
CA VAL A 155 11.00 9.80 -9.09
C VAL A 155 10.24 9.59 -10.40
N PRO A 156 8.88 9.71 -10.46
CA PRO A 156 8.15 9.55 -11.72
C PRO A 156 8.56 10.54 -12.83
N MET A 157 9.06 11.72 -12.45
CA MET A 157 9.49 12.74 -13.41
C MET A 157 10.89 12.47 -13.97
N HIS A 158 11.76 11.84 -13.18
CA HIS A 158 13.20 11.72 -13.48
C HIS A 158 13.70 10.31 -13.78
N MET A 159 12.84 9.28 -13.73
CA MET A 159 13.24 7.88 -13.94
C MET A 159 13.80 7.55 -15.33
N GLY A 160 13.59 8.38 -16.37
CA GLY A 160 14.04 8.05 -17.73
C GLY A 160 13.55 6.66 -18.19
N ASN A 161 14.50 5.77 -18.50
CA ASN A 161 14.26 4.36 -18.90
C ASN A 161 14.41 3.36 -17.73
N GLN A 162 14.58 3.84 -16.50
CA GLN A 162 14.71 3.01 -15.31
C GLN A 162 13.41 2.33 -14.96
N TYR A 163 13.52 1.29 -14.13
CA TYR A 163 12.41 0.55 -13.58
C TYR A 163 12.36 0.72 -12.06
N ILE A 164 11.16 0.90 -11.53
CA ILE A 164 10.88 0.98 -10.11
C ILE A 164 10.35 -0.37 -9.66
N HIS A 165 11.05 -1.00 -8.72
CA HIS A 165 10.59 -2.19 -8.02
C HIS A 165 10.07 -1.82 -6.65
N MET A 166 8.84 -2.22 -6.34
CA MET A 166 8.19 -1.98 -5.06
C MET A 166 7.75 -3.32 -4.47
N ARG A 167 8.20 -3.61 -3.26
CA ARG A 167 7.72 -4.77 -2.49
C ARG A 167 7.05 -4.30 -1.21
N ALA A 168 5.77 -4.57 -1.06
CA ALA A 168 5.01 -4.24 0.14
C ALA A 168 4.53 -5.51 0.86
N THR A 169 4.67 -5.51 2.18
CA THR A 169 4.11 -6.51 3.08
C THR A 169 3.12 -5.80 4.00
N VAL A 170 1.87 -6.25 3.98
CA VAL A 170 0.78 -5.68 4.77
C VAL A 170 0.22 -6.76 5.68
N SER A 171 0.35 -6.58 6.98
CA SER A 171 -0.30 -7.44 7.98
C SER A 171 -1.46 -6.69 8.59
N THR A 172 -2.64 -7.30 8.66
CA THR A 172 -3.78 -6.71 9.39
C THR A 172 -4.39 -7.69 10.40
N ASP A 173 -4.73 -7.16 11.57
CA ASP A 173 -5.44 -7.85 12.64
C ASP A 173 -6.61 -6.97 13.12
N PRO A 174 -7.80 -7.09 12.51
CA PRO A 174 -8.95 -6.23 12.82
C PRO A 174 -9.39 -6.28 14.28
N TYR A 175 -9.00 -7.30 15.05
CA TYR A 175 -9.35 -7.44 16.46
C TYR A 175 -8.43 -6.64 17.39
N LYS A 176 -7.26 -6.21 16.91
CA LYS A 176 -6.40 -5.29 17.65
C LYS A 176 -6.97 -3.86 17.62
N GLN A 177 -6.70 -3.15 18.71
CA GLN A 177 -7.00 -1.73 18.84
C GLN A 177 -6.13 -0.91 17.90
N ARG A 178 -6.72 0.13 17.31
CA ARG A 178 -6.00 1.11 16.51
C ARG A 178 -5.45 2.18 17.46
N ILE A 179 -4.18 2.51 17.32
CA ILE A 179 -3.58 3.67 18.00
C ILE A 179 -3.90 4.94 17.20
N GLU A 180 -4.17 6.04 17.90
CA GLU A 180 -4.57 7.31 17.30
C GLU A 180 -3.44 7.90 16.43
N ASN A 181 -2.21 7.85 16.94
CA ASN A 181 -1.02 8.34 16.27
C ASN A 181 -0.19 7.15 15.77
N PRO A 182 -0.28 6.81 14.47
CA PRO A 182 0.49 5.71 13.93
C PRO A 182 1.98 6.03 13.93
N VAL A 183 2.80 5.00 14.11
CA VAL A 183 4.25 5.09 13.91
C VAL A 183 4.51 5.08 12.41
N ILE A 184 5.27 6.07 11.94
CA ILE A 184 5.68 6.20 10.55
C ILE A 184 7.19 6.37 10.53
N ILE A 185 7.88 5.46 9.85
CA ILE A 185 9.32 5.51 9.63
C ILE A 185 9.53 5.59 8.12
N ILE A 186 10.26 6.61 7.69
CA ILE A 186 10.66 6.83 6.31
C ILE A 186 12.18 6.86 6.32
N ASP A 187 12.77 5.89 5.64
CA ASP A 187 14.18 5.79 5.34
C ASP A 187 14.30 5.58 3.82
N ASP A 188 15.39 6.00 3.19
CA ASP A 188 15.48 6.28 1.74
C ASP A 188 14.68 5.31 0.85
N ASN A 189 14.84 4.01 1.05
CA ASN A 189 14.17 2.96 0.27
C ASN A 189 13.17 2.13 1.08
N ILE A 190 12.93 2.48 2.35
CA ILE A 190 12.13 1.71 3.30
C ILE A 190 11.06 2.60 3.93
N PHE A 191 9.81 2.17 3.81
CA PHE A 191 8.68 2.75 4.50
C PHE A 191 8.11 1.75 5.48
N ILE A 192 7.92 2.17 6.74
CA ILE A 192 7.25 1.37 7.77
C ILE A 192 6.11 2.19 8.36
N TYR A 193 4.93 1.59 8.39
CA TYR A 193 3.75 2.11 9.05
C TYR A 193 3.22 1.11 10.05
N TYR A 194 2.85 1.59 11.24
CA TYR A 194 2.19 0.77 12.25
C TYR A 194 1.12 1.57 12.98
N ASN A 195 -0.10 1.05 13.03
CA ASN A 195 -1.22 1.67 13.75
C ASN A 195 -1.83 0.77 14.83
N GLY A 196 -1.11 -0.23 15.34
CA GLY A 196 -1.66 -1.20 16.30
C GLY A 196 -2.38 -2.37 15.63
N ARG A 197 -3.26 -2.05 14.68
CA ARG A 197 -4.09 -3.01 13.92
C ARG A 197 -3.38 -3.53 12.68
N SER A 198 -2.65 -2.66 12.00
CA SER A 198 -2.01 -2.94 10.73
C SER A 198 -0.54 -2.59 10.80
N THR A 199 0.27 -3.36 10.09
CA THR A 199 1.67 -3.07 9.80
C THR A 199 1.84 -3.09 8.30
N ILE A 200 2.48 -2.05 7.75
CA ILE A 200 2.87 -2.01 6.35
C ILE A 200 4.37 -1.77 6.32
N THR A 201 5.08 -2.63 5.60
CA THR A 201 6.47 -2.41 5.26
C THR A 201 6.56 -2.38 3.75
N MET A 202 7.15 -1.33 3.18
CA MET A 202 7.35 -1.20 1.75
C MET A 202 8.82 -0.89 1.46
N PHE A 203 9.38 -1.64 0.53
CA PHE A 203 10.70 -1.43 -0.02
C PHE A 203 10.58 -0.90 -1.44
N CYS A 204 11.39 0.10 -1.80
CA CYS A 204 11.39 0.70 -3.12
C CYS A 204 12.82 0.75 -3.65
N ASN A 205 13.07 0.15 -4.81
CA ASN A 205 14.36 0.16 -5.48
C ASN A 205 14.20 0.71 -6.89
N LEU A 206 15.17 1.49 -7.33
CA LEU A 206 15.28 2.02 -8.69
C LEU A 206 16.42 1.29 -9.40
N TYR A 207 16.14 0.74 -10.58
CA TYR A 207 17.08 -0.03 -11.40
C TYR A 207 17.25 0.61 -12.78
#